data_AF-A0A2V8RQD4-F1
#
_entry.id   AF-A0A2V8RQD4-F1
#
_cell.length_a   1.000
_cell.length_b   1.000
_cell.length_c   1.000
_cell.angle_alpha   90.00
_cell.angle_beta   90.00
_cell.angle_gamma   90.00
#
_symmetry.space_group_name_H-M   'P 1'
#
loop_
_entity.id
_entity.type
_entity.pdbx_description
1 polymer ?
#
loop_
_entity_poly.entity_id
_entity_poly.type
_entity_poly.pdbx_seq_one_letter_code
_entity_poly.pdbx_strand_id
1 'polypeptide(L)'
;MSLFSRFRRQKEDPELARRAALLQHGRIGDASVVETNTDADGLVTLSYNYTIGGVDYQSFQLLDAEQLSRMHNYLPGARVQMRYDPQRPANSVVV
;
A
#
# COMPACT_ATOMS: atom_id res chain seq x y z
N MET A 1 20.58 27.31 28.16
CA MET A 1 20.53 25.86 27.87
C MET A 1 19.09 25.39 28.08
N SER A 2 18.30 25.29 27.01
CA SER A 2 16.85 25.02 27.11
C SER A 2 16.57 23.53 27.31
N LEU A 3 15.86 23.19 28.39
CA LEU A 3 15.47 21.82 28.80
C LEU A 3 14.32 21.23 27.95
N PHE A 4 13.76 21.98 26.99
CA PHE A 4 12.57 21.58 26.23
C PHE A 4 12.84 20.86 24.91
N SER A 5 14.10 20.71 24.49
CA SER A 5 14.46 20.06 23.22
C SER A 5 14.39 18.52 23.28
N ARG A 6 14.15 17.92 24.47
CA ARG A 6 14.17 16.46 24.67
C ARG A 6 12.87 15.73 24.28
N PHE A 7 11.82 16.46 23.88
CA PHE A 7 10.52 15.89 23.49
C PHE A 7 10.21 16.01 21.99
N ARG A 8 11.23 16.15 21.13
CA ARG A 8 11.01 16.08 19.68
C ARG A 8 10.72 14.62 19.30
N ARG A 9 9.45 14.21 19.39
CA ARG A 9 8.97 12.94 18.81
C ARG A 9 9.48 12.88 17.38
N GLN A 10 10.22 11.81 17.06
CA GLN A 10 10.61 11.48 15.71
C GLN A 10 9.31 11.44 14.89
N LYS A 11 9.20 12.28 13.85
CA LYS A 11 8.05 12.22 12.94
C LYS A 11 8.13 10.86 12.27
N GLU A 12 7.23 9.96 12.66
CA GLU A 12 7.02 8.71 11.98
C GLU A 12 6.64 9.00 10.52
N ASP A 13 7.11 8.16 9.61
CA ASP A 13 6.76 8.32 8.20
C ASP A 13 5.24 8.16 8.05
N PRO A 14 4.51 9.19 7.57
CA PRO A 14 3.07 9.11 7.43
C PRO A 14 2.60 7.93 6.58
N GLU A 15 3.42 7.47 5.62
CA GLU A 15 3.08 6.33 4.76
C GLU A 15 3.18 4.99 5.51
N LEU A 16 4.19 4.82 6.36
CA LEU A 16 4.30 3.65 7.25
C LEU A 16 3.12 3.60 8.21
N ALA A 17 2.75 4.73 8.81
CA ALA A 17 1.60 4.82 9.70
C ALA A 17 0.28 4.49 8.97
N ARG A 18 0.09 5.01 7.74
CA ARG A 18 -1.07 4.69 6.90
C ARG A 18 -1.16 3.20 6.61
N ARG A 19 -0.05 2.58 6.21
CA ARG A 19 0.02 1.16 5.87
C ARG A 19 -0.26 0.28 7.09
N ALA A 20 0.35 0.59 8.23
CA ALA A 20 0.09 -0.11 9.48
C ALA A 20 -1.40 -0.05 9.88
N ALA A 21 -2.03 1.12 9.75
CA ALA A 21 -3.46 1.28 10.03
C ALA A 21 -4.35 0.43 9.10
N LEU A 22 -4.03 0.36 7.80
CA LEU A 22 -4.77 -0.48 6.84
C LEU A 22 -4.56 -1.97 7.10
N LEU A 23 -3.34 -2.39 7.43
CA LEU A 23 -3.03 -3.78 7.77
C LEU A 23 -3.78 -4.23 9.03
N GLN A 24 -3.91 -3.34 10.02
CA GLN A 24 -4.59 -3.64 11.28
C GLN A 24 -6.12 -3.55 11.19
N HIS A 25 -6.66 -2.53 10.51
CA HIS A 25 -8.08 -2.16 10.57
C HIS A 25 -8.81 -2.15 9.22
N GLY A 26 -8.08 -2.18 8.10
CA GLY A 26 -8.69 -2.18 6.77
C GLY A 26 -9.56 -3.41 6.54
N ARG A 27 -10.59 -3.29 5.69
CA ARG A 27 -11.37 -4.46 5.24
C ARG A 27 -10.61 -5.19 4.15
N ILE A 28 -10.72 -6.52 4.14
CA ILE A 28 -10.12 -7.35 3.10
C ILE A 28 -10.99 -7.28 1.84
N GLY A 29 -10.35 -7.19 0.68
CA GLY A 29 -10.98 -7.30 -0.62
C GLY A 29 -10.01 -7.89 -1.63
N ASP A 30 -10.51 -8.15 -2.83
CA ASP A 30 -9.71 -8.65 -3.94
C ASP A 30 -9.37 -7.52 -4.90
N ALA A 31 -8.15 -7.57 -5.45
CA ALA A 31 -7.68 -6.70 -6.50
C ALA A 31 -7.12 -7.51 -7.67
N SER A 32 -7.16 -6.93 -8.87
CA SER A 32 -6.43 -7.45 -10.03
C SER A 32 -5.19 -6.62 -10.25
N VAL A 33 -4.05 -7.30 -10.40
CA VAL A 33 -2.82 -6.64 -10.79
C VAL A 33 -2.94 -6.20 -12.24
N VAL A 34 -2.62 -4.94 -12.48
CA VAL A 34 -2.59 -4.34 -13.83
C VAL A 34 -1.18 -4.49 -14.39
N GLU A 35 -0.20 -3.93 -13.69
CA GLU A 35 1.19 -3.97 -14.09
C GLU A 35 2.13 -3.70 -12.92
N THR A 36 3.41 -3.99 -13.14
CA THR A 36 4.49 -3.70 -12.22
C THR A 36 5.57 -2.95 -12.98
N ASN A 37 5.97 -1.78 -12.50
CA ASN A 37 6.96 -0.92 -13.12
C ASN A 37 8.19 -0.79 -12.20
N THR A 38 9.39 -0.89 -12.77
CA THR A 38 10.64 -0.68 -12.04
C THR A 38 11.28 0.61 -12.52
N ASP A 39 11.51 1.55 -11.59
CA ASP A 39 12.16 2.83 -11.88
C ASP A 39 13.69 2.68 -11.98
N ALA A 40 14.39 3.74 -12.42
CA ALA A 40 15.83 3.80 -12.55
C ALA A 40 16.57 3.51 -11.22
N ASP A 41 15.96 3.85 -10.09
CA ASP A 41 16.49 3.60 -8.74
C ASP A 41 16.20 2.17 -8.23
N GLY A 42 15.59 1.31 -9.06
CA GLY A 42 15.24 -0.07 -8.70
C GLY A 42 13.99 -0.18 -7.82
N LEU A 43 13.28 0.92 -7.60
CA LEU A 43 12.01 0.92 -6.88
C LEU A 43 10.91 0.31 -7.75
N VAL A 44 10.17 -0.64 -7.19
CA VAL A 44 9.11 -1.35 -7.90
C VAL A 44 7.75 -0.82 -7.48
N THR A 45 7.01 -0.27 -8.44
CA THR A 45 5.65 0.23 -8.27
C THR A 45 4.65 -0.76 -8.87
N LEU A 46 3.74 -1.25 -8.04
CA LEU A 46 2.60 -2.08 -8.42
C LEU A 46 1.39 -1.20 -8.75
N SER A 47 0.76 -1.44 -9.90
CA SER A 47 -0.57 -0.93 -10.23
C SER A 47 -1.61 -2.04 -10.14
N TYR A 48 -2.73 -1.77 -9.49
CA TYR A 48 -3.82 -2.72 -9.33
C TYR A 48 -5.18 -2.02 -9.38
N ASN A 49 -6.20 -2.76 -9.80
CA ASN A 49 -7.59 -2.32 -9.81
C ASN A 49 -8.44 -3.15 -8.85
N TYR A 50 -9.55 -2.58 -8.38
CA TYR A 50 -10.49 -3.23 -7.50
C TYR A 50 -11.84 -2.53 -7.54
N THR A 51 -12.91 -3.26 -7.20
CA THR A 51 -14.28 -2.73 -7.23
C THR A 51 -14.89 -2.80 -5.84
N ILE A 52 -15.36 -1.67 -5.31
CA ILE A 52 -16.06 -1.58 -4.02
C ILE A 52 -17.42 -0.95 -4.25
N GLY A 53 -18.50 -1.69 -3.91
CA GLY A 53 -19.86 -1.18 -4.06
C GLY A 53 -20.25 -0.81 -5.49
N GLY A 54 -19.66 -1.48 -6.49
CA GLY A 54 -19.88 -1.19 -7.92
C GLY A 54 -19.08 -0.01 -8.48
N VAL A 55 -18.21 0.60 -7.67
CA VAL A 55 -17.29 1.64 -8.11
C VAL A 55 -15.91 1.04 -8.32
N ASP A 56 -15.33 1.27 -9.49
CA ASP A 56 -13.99 0.83 -9.84
C ASP A 56 -12.94 1.84 -9.37
N TYR A 57 -11.88 1.31 -8.76
CA TYR A 57 -10.74 2.05 -8.29
C TYR A 57 -9.47 1.49 -8.90
N GLN A 58 -8.50 2.38 -9.10
CA GLN A 58 -7.13 2.03 -9.45
C GLN A 58 -6.19 2.66 -8.44
N SER A 59 -5.17 1.93 -8.04
CA SER A 59 -4.20 2.40 -7.05
C SER A 59 -2.79 1.93 -7.42
N PHE A 60 -1.83 2.69 -6.90
CA PHE A 60 -0.40 2.46 -7.09
C PHE A 60 0.26 2.30 -5.73
N GLN A 61 1.21 1.38 -5.64
CA GLN A 61 1.90 1.08 -4.40
C GLN A 61 3.36 0.74 -4.68
N LEU A 62 4.27 1.30 -3.89
CA LEU A 62 5.65 0.84 -3.83
C LEU A 62 5.70 -0.50 -3.07
N LEU A 63 6.33 -1.51 -3.66
CA LEU A 63 6.55 -2.80 -3.02
C LEU A 63 7.66 -2.68 -1.98
N ASP A 64 7.39 -3.21 -0.78
CA ASP A 64 8.43 -3.35 0.24
C ASP A 64 9.32 -4.59 -0.01
N ALA A 65 10.36 -4.77 0.81
CA ALA A 65 11.29 -5.89 0.69
C ALA A 65 10.62 -7.28 0.78
N GLU A 66 9.58 -7.41 1.60
CA GLU A 66 8.86 -8.68 1.76
C GLU A 66 8.04 -8.99 0.50
N GLN A 67 7.33 -8.01 -0.03
CA GLN A 67 6.55 -8.11 -1.25
C GLN A 67 7.44 -8.36 -2.46
N LEU A 68 8.61 -7.70 -2.53
CA LEU A 68 9.62 -7.94 -3.56
C LEU A 68 10.11 -9.39 -3.55
N SER A 69 10.24 -10.03 -2.38
CA SER A 69 10.63 -11.46 -2.29
C SER A 69 9.62 -12.40 -2.97
N ARG A 70 8.36 -11.95 -3.10
CA ARG A 70 7.24 -12.68 -3.72
C ARG A 70 6.71 -11.98 -4.97
N MET A 71 7.58 -11.30 -5.72
CA MET A 71 7.20 -10.51 -6.89
C MET A 71 6.42 -11.29 -7.97
N HIS A 72 6.61 -12.61 -8.04
CA HIS A 72 5.86 -13.51 -8.93
C HIS A 72 4.35 -13.53 -8.66
N ASN A 73 3.90 -13.13 -7.47
CA ASN A 73 2.47 -12.98 -7.15
C ASN A 73 1.86 -11.70 -7.75
N TYR A 74 2.70 -10.78 -8.23
CA TYR A 74 2.30 -9.47 -8.76
C TYR A 74 2.49 -9.39 -10.28
N LEU A 75 2.30 -10.51 -10.98
CA LEU A 75 2.28 -10.52 -12.44
C LEU A 75 0.95 -9.91 -12.96
N PRO A 76 0.97 -9.21 -14.11
CA PRO A 76 -0.25 -8.71 -14.75
C PRO A 76 -1.35 -9.77 -14.84
N GLY A 77 -2.56 -9.42 -14.40
CA GLY A 77 -3.72 -10.32 -14.37
C GLY A 77 -3.82 -11.20 -13.11
N ALA A 78 -2.80 -11.22 -12.25
CA ALA A 78 -2.87 -11.94 -10.98
C ALA A 78 -3.95 -11.34 -10.06
N ARG A 79 -4.60 -12.21 -9.28
CA ARG A 79 -5.57 -11.81 -8.24
C ARG A 79 -4.85 -11.78 -6.91
N VAL A 80 -4.91 -10.64 -6.23
CA VAL A 80 -4.22 -10.41 -4.97
C VAL A 80 -5.19 -9.90 -3.92
N GLN A 81 -4.92 -10.22 -2.67
CA GLN A 81 -5.67 -9.63 -1.56
C GLN A 81 -5.15 -8.23 -1.27
N MET A 82 -6.09 -7.33 -1.05
CA MET A 82 -5.82 -5.98 -0.59
C MET A 82 -6.62 -5.67 0.67
N ARG A 83 -6.18 -4.64 1.38
CA ARG A 83 -6.95 -4.02 2.46
C ARG A 83 -7.26 -2.58 2.13
N TYR A 84 -8.46 -2.14 2.48
CA TYR A 84 -8.92 -0.78 2.21
C TYR A 84 -9.68 -0.19 3.40
N ASP A 85 -9.70 1.14 3.48
CA ASP A 85 -10.55 1.87 4.44
C ASP A 85 -12.00 1.93 3.90
N PRO A 86 -13.01 1.33 4.57
CA PRO A 86 -14.38 1.34 4.09
C PRO A 86 -15.01 2.74 4.06
N GLN A 87 -14.50 3.69 4.84
CA GLN A 87 -14.95 5.09 4.80
C GLN A 87 -14.29 5.86 3.65
N ARG A 88 -13.13 5.40 3.19
CA ARG A 88 -12.35 5.99 2.08
C ARG A 88 -11.79 4.89 1.18
N PRO A 89 -12.63 4.28 0.31
CA PRO A 89 -12.23 3.08 -0.44
C PRO A 89 -10.99 3.23 -1.31
N ALA A 90 -10.70 4.46 -1.79
CA ALA A 90 -9.49 4.77 -2.54
C ALA A 90 -8.20 4.59 -1.73
N ASN A 91 -8.29 4.54 -0.40
CA ASN A 91 -7.16 4.29 0.48
C ASN A 91 -7.00 2.77 0.68
N SER A 92 -6.15 2.17 -0.15
CA SER A 92 -5.90 0.73 -0.17
C SER A 92 -4.41 0.37 -0.08
N VAL A 93 -4.15 -0.90 0.20
CA VAL A 93 -2.81 -1.51 0.19
C VAL A 93 -2.92 -3.01 -0.12
N VAL A 94 -2.07 -3.51 -1.00
CA VAL A 94 -1.91 -4.94 -1.26
C VAL A 94 -1.12 -5.57 -0.12
N VAL A 95 -1.53 -6.77 0.30
CA VAL A 95 -0.97 -7.53 1.43
C VAL A 95 -0.08 -8.66 0.97
#